data_AF-A0A6G0WCL4-F1
#
_entry.id   AF-A0A6G0WCL4-F1
#
_cell.length_a   1.000
_cell.length_b   1.000
_cell.length_c   1.000
_cell.angle_alpha   90.00
_cell.angle_beta   90.00
_cell.angle_gamma   90.00
#
_symmetry.space_group_name_H-M   'P 1'
#
loop_
_entity.id
_entity.type
_entity.pdbx_description
1 polymer ?
#
loop_
_entity_poly.entity_id
_entity_poly.type
_entity_poly.pdbx_seq_one_letter_code
_entity_poly.pdbx_strand_id
1 'polypeptide(L)'
;MSPRVKSTMKAMLSDAATFPLLGSVVFAFGLVVVAGAHCLVTSPDVRFRKTKRENPIYTSESAARAFTAHRHGFAMLSPNPINTDESFRTTNDDDIGVKTDVAWRK
;
A
#
# COMPACT_ATOMS: atom_id res chain seq x y z
N MET A 1 7.16 23.75 27.30
CA MET A 1 7.94 23.94 26.06
C MET A 1 9.17 24.78 26.38
N SER A 2 10.36 24.21 26.24
CA SER A 2 11.64 24.83 26.64
C SER A 2 11.82 26.23 26.00
N PRO A 3 12.37 27.21 26.72
CA PRO A 3 12.62 28.57 26.19
C PRO A 3 13.51 28.55 24.93
N ARG A 4 14.39 27.55 24.79
CA ARG A 4 15.22 27.37 23.59
C ARG A 4 14.37 27.07 22.35
N VAL A 5 13.38 26.18 22.47
CA VAL A 5 12.49 25.82 21.35
C VAL A 5 11.69 27.03 20.87
N LYS A 6 11.20 27.87 21.79
CA LYS A 6 10.47 29.10 21.45
C LYS A 6 11.36 30.10 20.70
N SER A 7 12.62 30.21 21.09
CA SER A 7 13.60 31.08 20.43
C SER A 7 13.94 30.59 19.01
N THR A 8 14.15 29.29 18.82
CA THR A 8 14.45 28.72 17.50
C THR A 8 13.26 28.84 16.56
N MET A 9 12.04 28.55 17.03
CA MET A 9 10.83 28.73 16.22
C MET A 9 10.62 30.20 15.82
N LYS A 10 10.83 31.14 16.75
CA LYS A 10 10.72 32.57 16.44
C LYS A 10 11.76 33.01 15.41
N ALA A 11 12.98 32.48 15.48
CA ALA A 11 14.01 32.76 14.47
C ALA A 11 13.63 32.21 13.09
N MET A 12 13.09 31.00 13.03
CA MET A 12 12.65 30.38 11.76
C MET A 12 11.44 31.07 11.13
N LEU A 13 10.52 31.62 11.93
CA LEU A 13 9.36 32.37 11.43
C LEU A 13 9.67 33.84 11.09
N SER A 14 10.79 34.38 11.59
CA SER A 14 11.17 35.77 11.35
C SER A 14 11.91 35.98 10.04
N ASP A 15 12.42 34.91 9.40
CA ASP A 15 13.22 34.98 8.19
C ASP A 15 12.46 34.49 6.96
N ALA A 16 12.33 35.36 5.95
CA ALA A 16 11.63 35.08 4.72
C ALA A 16 12.29 33.98 3.88
N ALA A 17 13.61 33.79 4.01
CA ALA A 17 14.33 32.73 3.31
C ALA A 17 14.04 31.32 3.87
N THR A 18 13.46 31.23 5.07
CA THR A 18 13.17 29.95 5.74
C THR A 18 11.80 29.35 5.35
N PHE A 19 10.85 30.16 4.82
CA PHE A 19 9.54 29.67 4.37
C PHE A 19 9.56 28.54 3.33
N PRO A 20 10.39 28.55 2.26
CA PRO A 20 10.42 27.45 1.31
C PRO A 20 10.90 26.12 1.93
N LEU A 21 11.86 26.18 2.87
CA LEU A 21 12.30 25.01 3.63
C LEU A 21 11.20 24.49 4.55
N LEU A 22 10.50 25.39 5.26
CA LEU A 22 9.39 24.99 6.12
C LEU A 22 8.23 24.40 5.30
N GLY A 23 7.96 24.96 4.12
CA GLY A 23 6.97 24.47 3.17
C GLY A 23 7.26 23.05 2.70
N SER A 24 8.51 22.74 2.33
CA SER A 24 8.88 21.38 1.88
C SER A 24 8.79 20.35 3.00
N VAL A 25 9.17 20.71 4.23
CA VAL A 25 9.02 19.85 5.41
C VAL A 25 7.55 19.57 5.68
N VAL A 26 6.71 20.61 5.75
CA VAL A 26 5.26 20.44 5.97
C VAL A 26 4.63 19.60 4.87
N PHE A 27 5.02 19.82 3.61
CA PHE A 27 4.53 19.05 2.48
C PHE A 27 4.92 17.57 2.59
N ALA A 28 6.18 17.27 2.90
CA ALA A 28 6.66 15.90 3.10
C ALA A 28 5.90 15.19 4.24
N PHE A 29 5.72 15.88 5.38
CA PHE A 29 4.91 15.35 6.49
C PHE A 29 3.46 15.12 6.08
N GLY A 30 2.86 16.03 5.29
CA GLY A 30 1.52 15.86 4.74
C GLY A 30 1.39 14.60 3.90
N LEU A 31 2.34 14.35 2.99
CA LEU A 31 2.35 13.14 2.17
C LEU A 31 2.48 11.86 3.01
N VAL A 32 3.35 11.86 4.03
CA VAL A 32 3.52 10.71 4.93
C VAL A 32 2.22 10.40 5.66
N VAL A 33 1.54 11.42 6.19
CA VAL A 33 0.27 11.25 6.91
C VAL A 33 -0.82 10.73 5.96
N VAL A 34 -0.93 11.30 4.76
CA VAL A 34 -1.93 10.87 3.77
C VAL A 34 -1.69 9.43 3.33
N ALA A 35 -0.44 9.08 3.00
CA ALA A 35 -0.06 7.72 2.61
C ALA A 35 -0.28 6.72 3.76
N GLY A 36 0.08 7.09 4.99
CA GLY A 36 -0.15 6.28 6.19
C GLY A 36 -1.64 6.05 6.45
N ALA A 37 -2.45 7.11 6.39
CA ALA A 37 -3.90 7.01 6.54
C ALA A 37 -4.52 6.13 5.45
N HIS A 38 -4.10 6.30 4.19
CA HIS A 38 -4.54 5.45 3.09
C HIS A 38 -4.17 3.98 3.34
N CYS A 39 -2.94 3.70 3.77
CA CYS A 39 -2.48 2.36 4.11
C CYS A 39 -3.33 1.74 5.24
N LEU A 40 -3.60 2.49 6.31
CA LEU A 40 -4.41 2.00 7.43
C LEU A 40 -5.87 1.74 7.03
N VAL A 41 -6.47 2.56 6.16
CA VAL A 41 -7.87 2.40 5.73
C VAL A 41 -8.03 1.25 4.71
N THR A 42 -7.04 1.07 3.84
CA THR A 42 -7.05 0.03 2.80
C THR A 42 -6.55 -1.33 3.31
N SER A 43 -5.79 -1.36 4.41
CA SER A 43 -5.32 -2.61 5.00
C SER A 43 -6.48 -3.48 5.50
N PRO A 44 -6.48 -4.79 5.19
CA PRO A 44 -7.50 -5.74 5.66
C PRO A 44 -7.39 -6.00 7.17
N ASP A 45 -6.19 -5.84 7.73
CA ASP A 45 -5.90 -6.13 9.14
C ASP A 45 -6.44 -5.04 10.07
N VAL A 46 -6.63 -3.83 9.57
CA VAL A 46 -7.06 -2.68 10.37
C VAL A 46 -8.57 -2.46 10.21
N ARG A 47 -9.33 -2.87 11.23
CA ARG A 47 -10.80 -2.90 11.19
C ARG A 47 -11.42 -1.71 11.92
N PHE A 48 -11.37 -0.54 11.30
CA PHE A 48 -11.99 0.67 11.85
C PHE A 48 -13.53 0.63 11.82
N ARG A 49 -14.14 0.05 10.78
CA ARG A 49 -15.60 -0.03 10.64
C ARG A 49 -16.13 -1.30 11.29
N LYS A 50 -17.24 -1.19 12.05
CA LYS A 50 -17.89 -2.32 12.71
C LYS A 50 -18.28 -3.44 11.72
N THR A 51 -18.74 -3.06 10.53
CA THR A 51 -19.09 -4.00 9.43
C THR A 51 -17.91 -4.84 8.93
N LYS A 52 -16.67 -4.33 9.00
CA LYS A 52 -15.46 -5.09 8.66
C LYS A 52 -15.02 -6.06 9.77
N ARG A 53 -15.54 -5.91 11.00
CA ARG A 53 -15.15 -6.77 12.14
C ARG A 53 -15.81 -8.14 12.10
N GLU A 54 -17.02 -8.20 11.56
CA GLU A 54 -17.85 -9.41 11.53
C GLU A 54 -17.32 -10.46 10.54
N ASN A 55 -16.72 -10.06 9.42
CA ASN A 55 -16.13 -10.97 8.45
C ASN A 55 -14.64 -10.68 8.24
N PRO A 56 -13.74 -11.64 8.58
CA PRO A 56 -12.29 -11.47 8.45
C PRO A 56 -11.77 -11.56 7.01
N ILE A 57 -12.60 -12.03 6.08
CA ILE A 57 -12.26 -12.23 4.67
C ILE A 57 -12.85 -11.06 3.85
N TYR A 58 -12.11 -10.60 2.83
CA TYR A 58 -12.54 -9.50 1.95
C TYR A 58 -14.00 -9.66 1.54
N THR A 59 -14.85 -8.72 1.94
CA THR A 59 -16.30 -8.79 1.69
C THR A 59 -16.64 -8.65 0.20
N SER A 60 -15.70 -8.19 -0.64
CA SER A 60 -15.84 -8.13 -2.09
C SER A 60 -14.53 -8.44 -2.83
N GLU A 61 -14.64 -9.14 -3.96
CA GLU A 61 -13.53 -9.44 -4.87
C GLU A 61 -12.82 -8.17 -5.36
N SER A 62 -13.58 -7.09 -5.57
CA SER A 62 -13.05 -5.77 -5.96
C SER A 62 -12.09 -5.17 -4.91
N ALA A 63 -12.40 -5.34 -3.62
CA ALA A 63 -11.55 -4.85 -2.53
C ALA A 63 -10.30 -5.71 -2.38
N ALA A 64 -10.41 -7.02 -2.62
CA ALA A 64 -9.27 -7.93 -2.65
C ALA A 64 -8.31 -7.57 -3.80
N ARG A 65 -8.84 -7.41 -5.02
CA ARG A 65 -8.05 -7.00 -6.21
C ARG A 65 -7.36 -5.66 -6.02
N ALA A 66 -8.06 -4.65 -5.50
CA ALA A 66 -7.46 -3.34 -5.26
C ALA A 66 -6.29 -3.39 -4.26
N PHE A 67 -6.36 -4.29 -3.27
CA PHE A 67 -5.30 -4.47 -2.29
C PHE A 67 -4.11 -5.31 -2.82
N THR A 68 -4.36 -6.34 -3.62
CA THR A 68 -3.31 -7.21 -4.17
C THR A 68 -2.65 -6.64 -5.42
N ALA A 69 -3.31 -5.73 -6.15
CA ALA A 69 -2.82 -5.14 -7.40
C ALA A 69 -1.39 -4.59 -7.30
N HIS A 70 -1.05 -3.94 -6.20
CA HIS A 70 0.28 -3.36 -6.00
C HIS A 70 1.27 -4.34 -5.38
N ARG A 71 0.81 -5.34 -4.63
CA ARG A 71 1.68 -6.28 -3.90
C ARG A 71 2.40 -7.26 -4.82
N HIS A 72 1.76 -7.69 -5.91
CA HIS A 72 2.40 -8.59 -6.87
C HIS A 72 3.64 -7.95 -7.53
N GLY A 73 3.58 -6.67 -7.87
CA GLY A 73 4.73 -5.94 -8.40
C GLY A 73 5.89 -5.85 -7.40
N PHE A 74 5.59 -5.62 -6.12
CA PHE A 74 6.63 -5.60 -5.09
C PHE A 74 7.22 -6.99 -4.81
N ALA A 75 6.41 -8.04 -4.87
CA ALA A 75 6.88 -9.42 -4.68
C ALA A 75 7.86 -9.86 -5.79
N MET A 76 7.79 -9.24 -6.97
CA MET A 76 8.67 -9.51 -8.11
C MET A 76 9.96 -8.68 -8.12
N LEU A 77 10.18 -7.77 -7.16
CA LEU A 77 11.41 -6.97 -7.09
C LEU A 77 12.67 -7.79 -6.78
N SER A 78 12.50 -8.96 -6.14
CA SER A 78 13.56 -9.93 -5.94
C SER A 78 13.24 -11.21 -6.71
N PRO A 79 14.20 -11.79 -7.44
CA PRO A 79 14.01 -13.09 -8.07
C PRO A 79 13.76 -14.14 -6.96
N ASN A 80 12.54 -14.65 -6.93
CA ASN A 80 12.11 -15.71 -6.02
C ASN A 80 11.80 -16.94 -6.88
N PRO A 81 12.26 -18.15 -6.52
CA PRO A 81 12.01 -19.37 -7.30
C PRO A 81 10.53 -19.58 -7.66
N ILE A 82 9.63 -19.20 -6.75
CA ILE A 82 8.17 -19.26 -6.93
C ILE A 82 7.67 -18.30 -8.02
N ASN A 83 8.32 -17.16 -8.21
CA ASN A 83 7.92 -16.15 -9.22
C ASN A 83 8.56 -16.40 -10.59
N THR A 84 9.62 -17.22 -10.65
CA THR A 84 10.35 -17.57 -11.88
C THR A 84 9.90 -18.90 -12.48
N ASP A 85 9.20 -19.71 -11.69
CA ASP A 85 8.69 -21.00 -12.13
C ASP A 85 7.32 -20.81 -12.81
N GLU A 86 7.28 -21.14 -14.09
CA GLU A 86 6.11 -21.00 -14.97
C GLU A 86 4.92 -21.86 -14.51
N SER A 87 5.14 -22.86 -13.65
CA SER A 87 4.07 -23.66 -13.06
C SER A 87 3.18 -22.88 -12.06
N PHE A 88 3.68 -21.77 -11.51
CA PHE A 88 2.94 -20.91 -10.56
C PHE A 88 2.33 -19.67 -11.21
N ARG A 89 2.58 -19.41 -12.50
CA ARG A 89 1.78 -18.43 -13.26
C ARG A 89 0.40 -19.01 -13.46
N THR A 90 -0.52 -18.64 -12.57
CA THR A 90 -1.94 -18.88 -12.79
C THR A 90 -2.30 -18.37 -14.19
N THR A 91 -2.69 -19.31 -15.05
CA THR A 91 -3.43 -19.18 -16.30
C THR A 91 -4.62 -18.23 -16.08
N ASN A 92 -4.39 -16.93 -16.21
CA ASN A 92 -5.46 -15.92 -16.07
C ASN A 92 -5.45 -14.91 -17.22
N ASP A 93 -4.62 -15.12 -18.25
CA ASP A 93 -4.57 -14.25 -19.44
C ASP A 93 -5.13 -14.90 -20.72
N ASP A 94 -5.38 -16.23 -20.78
CA ASP A 94 -5.76 -16.89 -22.05
C ASP A 94 -7.09 -17.70 -22.08
N ASP A 95 -7.77 -17.97 -20.96
CA ASP A 95 -8.95 -18.87 -20.97
C ASP A 95 -10.32 -18.16 -21.00
N ILE A 96 -10.55 -17.33 -22.04
CA ILE A 96 -11.91 -17.12 -22.60
C ILE A 96 -12.23 -18.21 -23.65
N GLY A 97 -11.37 -19.20 -23.85
CA GLY A 97 -11.73 -20.36 -24.67
C GLY A 97 -10.77 -21.53 -24.61
N VAL A 98 -11.27 -22.65 -24.06
CA VAL A 98 -10.95 -24.03 -24.48
C VAL A 98 -9.49 -24.45 -24.21
N LYS A 99 -9.16 -25.36 -23.27
CA LYS A 99 -9.45 -26.81 -23.28
C LYS A 99 -8.84 -27.46 -22.03
N THR A 100 -9.62 -28.10 -21.17
CA THR A 100 -9.10 -28.96 -20.09
C THR A 100 -9.15 -30.44 -20.51
N ASP A 101 -8.24 -30.82 -21.41
CA ASP A 101 -7.89 -32.23 -21.62
C ASP A 101 -6.61 -32.54 -20.85
N VAL A 102 -6.73 -32.91 -19.57
CA VAL A 102 -5.68 -33.72 -18.93
C VAL A 102 -6.30 -34.72 -17.98
N ALA A 103 -6.35 -35.95 -18.48
CA ALA A 103 -6.78 -37.15 -17.81
C ALA A 103 -5.81 -37.50 -16.66
N TRP A 104 -6.30 -37.48 -15.42
CA TRP A 104 -5.61 -38.09 -14.29
C TRP A 104 -5.74 -39.61 -14.39
N ARG A 105 -4.70 -40.27 -14.87
CA ARG A 105 -4.60 -41.73 -14.93
C ARG A 105 -3.89 -42.27 -13.69
N LYS A 106 -4.51 -43.29 -13.08
CA LYS A 106 -3.94 -44.21 -12.09
C LYS A 106 -2.73 -44.96 -12.62
#